data_AF-A0A9E2PXH9-F1
#
_entry.id   AF-A0A9E2PXH9-F1
#
_cell.length_a   1.000
_cell.length_b   1.000
_cell.length_c   1.000
_cell.angle_alpha   90.00
_cell.angle_beta   90.00
_cell.angle_gamma   90.00
#
_symmetry.space_group_name_H-M   'P 1'
#
loop_
_entity.id
_entity.type
_entity.pdbx_description
1 polymer ?
#
loop_
_entity_poly.entity_id
_entity_poly.type
_entity_poly.pdbx_seq_one_letter_code
_entity_poly.pdbx_strand_id
1 'polypeptide(L)' 'MAELDFEKLSVDPATQEMLKKAKADGVETIWDRAAAMKPCPIGAEGACCRICSQGPCRVPPPKKKEGETTAEKKQRMGL' A
#
# COMPACT_ATOMS: atom_id res chain seq x y z
N MET A 1 -16.39 0.35 2.20
CA MET A 1 -15.68 -0.89 1.79
C MET A 1 -15.22 -0.71 0.35
N ALA A 2 -14.03 -1.20 0.03
CA ALA A 2 -13.51 -1.08 -1.33
C ALA A 2 -14.31 -1.99 -2.28
N GLU A 3 -14.41 -1.61 -3.55
CA GLU A 3 -14.96 -2.50 -4.57
C GLU A 3 -13.87 -3.51 -4.97
N LEU A 4 -14.00 -4.74 -4.47
CA LEU A 4 -12.98 -5.78 -4.57
C LEU A 4 -13.49 -6.99 -5.37
N ASP A 5 -12.60 -7.56 -6.18
CA ASP A 5 -12.83 -8.79 -6.94
C ASP A 5 -12.40 -10.01 -6.10
N PHE A 6 -13.35 -10.67 -5.45
CA PHE A 6 -13.08 -11.74 -4.49
C PHE A 6 -12.34 -12.95 -5.10
N GLU A 7 -12.55 -13.25 -6.38
CA GLU A 7 -11.90 -14.39 -7.05
C GLU A 7 -10.40 -14.18 -7.20
N LYS A 8 -9.95 -12.92 -7.24
CA LYS A 8 -8.53 -12.55 -7.31
C LYS A 8 -7.87 -12.40 -5.95
N LEU A 9 -8.64 -12.36 -4.86
CA LEU A 9 -8.10 -12.14 -3.52
C LEU A 9 -7.65 -13.44 -2.84
N SER A 10 -8.31 -14.56 -3.14
CA SER A 10 -7.93 -15.86 -2.61
C SER A 10 -8.24 -16.97 -3.59
N VAL A 11 -7.37 -17.97 -3.65
CA VAL A 11 -7.61 -19.22 -4.38
C VAL A 11 -8.55 -20.17 -3.62
N ASP A 12 -8.75 -19.94 -2.32
CA ASP A 12 -9.63 -20.75 -1.48
C ASP A 12 -11.11 -20.31 -1.63
N PRO A 13 -12.01 -21.20 -2.08
CA PRO A 13 -13.44 -20.90 -2.22
C PRO A 13 -14.11 -20.48 -0.91
N ALA A 14 -13.73 -21.08 0.23
CA ALA A 14 -14.35 -20.76 1.51
C ALA A 14 -14.03 -19.32 1.92
N THR A 15 -12.79 -18.87 1.72
CA THR A 15 -12.40 -17.47 1.90
C THR A 15 -13.23 -16.53 1.03
N GLN A 16 -13.44 -16.86 -0.26
CA GLN A 16 -14.23 -16.02 -1.16
C GLN A 16 -15.69 -15.87 -0.69
N GLU A 17 -16.31 -16.95 -0.18
CA GLU A 17 -17.65 -16.91 0.41
C GLU A 17 -17.70 -16.02 1.66
N MET A 18 -16.70 -16.15 2.54
CA MET A 18 -16.62 -15.33 3.75
C MET A 18 -16.39 -13.85 3.45
N LEU A 19 -15.67 -13.51 2.38
CA LEU A 19 -15.49 -12.13 1.93
C LEU A 19 -16.80 -11.53 1.40
N LYS A 20 -17.61 -12.31 0.66
CA LYS A 20 -18.96 -11.89 0.23
C LYS A 20 -19.86 -11.61 1.44
N LYS A 21 -19.84 -12.50 2.44
CA LYS A 21 -20.58 -12.31 3.69
C LYS A 21 -20.11 -11.06 4.45
N ALA A 22 -18.79 -10.88 4.62
CA ALA A 22 -18.23 -9.71 5.29
C ALA A 22 -18.67 -8.40 4.64
N LYS A 23 -18.68 -8.35 3.29
CA LYS A 23 -19.21 -7.21 2.53
C LYS A 23 -20.71 -7.00 2.75
N ALA A 24 -21.51 -8.05 2.83
CA ALA A 24 -22.95 -7.94 3.12
C ALA A 24 -23.22 -7.42 4.54
N ASP A 25 -22.40 -7.85 5.51
CA ASP A 25 -22.53 -7.47 6.91
C ASP A 25 -21.90 -6.10 7.24
N GLY A 26 -21.24 -5.45 6.26
CA GLY A 26 -20.55 -4.19 6.48
C GLY A 26 -19.26 -4.31 7.31
N VAL A 27 -18.69 -5.51 7.41
CA VAL A 27 -17.48 -5.78 8.20
C VAL A 27 -16.23 -5.57 7.34
N GLU A 28 -15.36 -4.68 7.79
CA GLU A 28 -14.10 -4.39 7.10
C GLU A 28 -13.09 -5.54 7.27
N THR A 29 -12.50 -5.99 6.15
CA THR A 29 -11.49 -7.06 6.13
C THR A 29 -10.08 -6.51 5.91
N ILE A 30 -9.07 -7.39 5.95
CA ILE A 30 -7.69 -7.01 5.63
C ILE A 30 -7.53 -6.50 4.20
N TRP A 31 -8.32 -7.01 3.26
CA TRP A 31 -8.28 -6.61 1.85
C TRP A 31 -8.78 -5.19 1.64
N ASP A 32 -9.85 -4.81 2.36
CA ASP A 32 -10.35 -3.44 2.37
C ASP A 32 -9.28 -2.48 2.89
N ARG A 33 -8.64 -2.80 4.01
CA ARG A 33 -7.57 -1.98 4.60
C ARG A 33 -6.37 -1.86 3.66
N ALA A 34 -5.97 -2.95 3.01
CA ALA A 34 -4.88 -2.95 2.05
C ALA A 34 -5.20 -2.08 0.81
N ALA A 35 -6.44 -2.14 0.31
CA ALA A 35 -6.88 -1.30 -0.81
C ALA A 35 -6.98 0.19 -0.43
N ALA A 36 -7.40 0.49 0.80
CA ALA A 36 -7.51 1.86 1.30
C ALA A 36 -6.14 2.49 1.63
N MET A 37 -5.17 1.69 2.06
CA MET A 37 -3.86 2.17 2.48
C MET A 37 -2.84 2.13 1.33
N LYS A 38 -2.50 3.29 0.78
CA LYS A 38 -1.41 3.40 -0.20
C LYS A 38 -0.05 3.17 0.49
N PRO A 39 0.84 2.32 -0.07
CA PRO A 39 2.17 2.12 0.47
C PRO A 39 3.00 3.41 0.35
N CYS A 40 3.78 3.71 1.40
CA CYS A 40 4.74 4.82 1.35
C CYS A 40 5.82 4.51 0.29
N PRO A 41 6.08 5.41 -0.69
CA PRO A 41 7.00 5.12 -1.78
C PRO A 41 8.43 4.86 -1.30
N ILE A 42 8.89 5.55 -0.25
CA ILE A 42 10.22 5.34 0.35
C ILE A 42 10.28 4.02 1.12
N GLY A 43 9.23 3.73 1.90
CA GLY A 43 9.15 2.50 2.71
C GLY A 43 9.00 1.24 1.86
N ALA A 44 8.27 1.31 0.75
CA ALA A 44 8.11 0.21 -0.20
C ALA A 44 9.44 -0.20 -0.86
N GLU A 45 10.36 0.75 -1.05
CA GLU A 45 11.73 0.47 -1.51
C GLU A 45 12.68 0.04 -0.38
N GLY A 46 12.21 -0.02 0.88
CA GLY A 46 13.04 -0.36 2.04
C GLY A 46 14.00 0.75 2.48
N ALA A 47 13.84 1.97 1.97
CA ALA A 47 14.79 3.07 2.18
C ALA A 47 14.43 3.97 3.39
N CYS A 48 13.73 3.42 4.38
CA CYS A 48 13.34 4.10 5.63
C CYS A 48 13.78 3.27 6.84
N CYS A 49 14.66 3.83 7.67
CA CYS A 49 15.17 3.19 8.88
C CYS A 49 14.49 3.78 10.13
N ARG A 50 14.07 2.90 11.06
CA ARG A 50 13.46 3.27 12.36
C ARG A 50 14.12 2.56 13.55
N ILE A 51 15.40 2.20 13.42
CA ILE A 51 16.09 1.34 14.40
C ILE A 51 16.51 2.11 15.66
N CYS A 52 16.81 3.41 15.55
CA CYS A 52 17.22 4.24 16.67
C CYS A 52 16.30 5.45 16.87
N SER A 53 16.40 6.08 18.04
CA SER A 53 15.60 7.24 18.44
C SER A 53 15.89 8.53 17.66
N GLN A 54 16.95 8.57 16.82
CA GLN A 54 17.22 9.71 15.93
C GLN A 54 16.39 9.64 14.64
N GLY A 55 15.78 8.50 14.34
CA GLY A 55 14.95 8.31 13.16
C GLY A 55 13.57 8.98 13.26
N PRO A 56 12.72 8.79 12.25
CA PRO A 56 12.92 7.94 11.07
C PRO A 56 13.87 8.56 10.05
N CYS A 57 14.94 7.86 9.70
CA CYS A 57 15.81 8.26 8.59
C CYS A 57 15.14 7.86 7.27
N ARG A 58 14.93 8.82 6.37
CA ARG A 58 14.38 8.60 5.02
C ARG A 58 15.45 8.87 3.97
N VAL A 59 15.70 7.90 3.11
CA VAL A 59 16.68 8.01 2.01
C VAL A 59 15.94 7.85 0.69
N PRO A 60 15.37 8.93 0.12
CA PRO A 60 14.72 8.84 -1.19
C PRO A 60 15.70 8.28 -2.24
N PRO A 61 15.24 7.42 -3.16
CA PRO A 61 16.11 6.88 -4.20
C PRO A 61 16.65 8.01 -5.10
N PRO A 62 17.80 7.79 -5.76
CA PRO A 62 18.36 8.75 -6.70
C PRO A 62 17.39 9.00 -7.87
N LYS A 63 17.56 10.12 -8.58
CA LYS A 63 16.77 10.43 -9.77
C LYS A 63 16.99 9.34 -10.83
N LYS A 64 15.92 8.67 -11.26
CA LYS A 64 15.97 7.56 -12.22
C LYS A 64 15.96 8.02 -13.69
N LYS A 65 15.52 9.26 -13.98
CA LYS A 65 15.44 9.83 -15.34
C LYS A 65 15.77 11.32 -15.34
N GLU A 66 16.43 11.79 -16.41
CA GLU A 66 16.53 13.22 -16.70
C GLU A 66 15.16 13.73 -17.18
N GLY A 67 14.70 14.88 -16.63
CA GLY A 67 13.38 15.43 -16.96
C GLY A 67 12.20 14.93 -16.11
N GLU A 68 12.44 14.38 -14.90
CA GLU A 68 11.39 14.01 -13.93
C GLU A 68 10.36 15.14 -13.73
N THR A 69 9.07 14.82 -13.86
CA THR A 69 7.99 15.76 -13.60
C THR A 69 7.88 16.12 -12.12
N THR A 70 7.22 17.24 -11.80
CA THR A 70 7.03 17.64 -10.40
C THR A 70 6.26 16.61 -9.58
N ALA A 71 5.32 15.89 -10.19
CA ALA A 71 4.54 14.84 -9.53
C ALA A 71 5.42 13.61 -9.20
N GLU A 72 6.21 13.14 -10.16
CA GLU A 72 7.15 12.04 -9.96
C GLU A 72 8.18 12.36 -8.88
N LYS A 73 8.69 13.61 -8.88
CA LYS A 73 9.61 14.09 -7.85
C LYS A 73 8.98 14.06 -6.45
N LYS A 74 7.72 14.50 -6.32
CA LYS A 74 7.00 14.47 -5.04
C LYS A 74 6.82 13.04 -4.55
N GLN A 75 6.36 12.14 -5.43
CA GLN A 75 6.22 10.72 -5.14
C GLN A 75 7.55 10.10 -4.69
N ARG A 76 8.66 10.35 -5.39
CA ARG A 76 9.99 9.84 -5.03
C ARG A 76 10.45 10.31 -3.64
N MET A 77 10.17 11.56 -3.30
CA MET A 77 10.54 12.15 -2.01
C MET A 77 9.51 11.87 -0.90
N GLY A 78 8.44 11.12 -1.19
CA GLY A 78 7.38 10.82 -0.24
C GLY A 78 6.56 12.04 0.19
N LEU A 79 6.31 12.96 -0.74
CA LEU A 79 5.54 14.20 -0.60
C LEU A 79 4.23 14.18 -1.39
#